data_AF-A0A2G6TP66-F1
#
_entry.id   AF-A0A2G6TP66-F1
#
_cell.length_a   1.000
_cell.length_b   1.000
_cell.length_c   1.000
_cell.angle_alpha   90.00
_cell.angle_beta   90.00
_cell.angle_gamma   90.00
#
_symmetry.space_group_name_H-M   'P 1'
#
loop_
_entity.id
_entity.type
_entity.pdbx_description
1 polymer ?
#
loop_
_entity_poly.entity_id
_entity_poly.type
_entity_poly.pdbx_seq_one_letter_code
_entity_poly.pdbx_strand_id
1 'polypeptide(L)'
;MRKRVYLFSLAAMSLFTFCTNNDESNTDTQAKDNSIQINNDVTSLNKRLDYTNSGVISIANSSTSKLLRSEAATDALPLVQIAEVNPPKDSNGRTLQANHVAVNGNFAYVAYTMMGEVYSGAIDVIDVSDPYKPKLITSALIANTDITSLTYSNGSLIIGAATDIDKKPELTNPSIVITMQLSSGLLTDNYTITNLEGKVTTDVAANSSSYFAVTGDQGSLFKINNSSKAVSGKVTVEDLRSVAISGDKIVTLSGTKGVNIYNESTLSLQKSFTTSTDVSAAKRTMDFDGTKLLVSEGYNGLGVYDINSGSKLQSIPLAAPGEDNVTNAVSVNDGYTFVANGAAGLNVYKTGSQLSLLGTVGIVGSSNYVKSSGDYIYVASGKGGLKIIKMEKPNTTFAGCTGYGTYNQGQNLILNSNEIKSYSGSTAISSVMVNSGAVLTHCGSITIQNGVTLNSGGTFNMRGTMAQGKYQQQNPTELIINSNALLQIEGTVVIWGDLRLNSGAKINFIGNDSSITIYGKVTKNSNVTITGNYKDTENKLK
;
A
#
# COMPACT_ATOMS: atom_id res chain seq x y z
N MET A 1 -7.83 -37.11 74.99
CA MET A 1 -7.88 -35.63 75.15
C MET A 1 -6.55 -35.03 74.75
N ARG A 2 -6.61 -34.08 73.81
CA ARG A 2 -5.64 -33.03 73.39
C ARG A 2 -4.14 -33.35 73.23
N LYS A 3 -3.64 -32.90 72.07
CA LYS A 3 -2.32 -33.11 71.46
C LYS A 3 -1.16 -32.52 72.26
N ARG A 4 -0.06 -33.28 72.22
CA ARG A 4 1.33 -33.01 72.58
C ARG A 4 1.91 -31.85 71.73
N VAL A 5 2.60 -30.84 72.31
CA VAL A 5 4.09 -30.74 72.52
C VAL A 5 4.79 -30.38 71.19
N TYR A 6 5.69 -29.41 71.01
CA TYR A 6 6.32 -28.32 71.79
C TYR A 6 7.26 -27.57 70.78
N LEU A 7 7.86 -26.49 71.30
CA LEU A 7 9.16 -25.87 70.96
C LEU A 7 9.11 -24.59 70.10
N PHE A 8 9.30 -23.42 70.73
CA PHE A 8 10.56 -22.81 71.24
C PHE A 8 11.43 -22.39 70.04
N SER A 9 11.97 -21.17 69.92
CA SER A 9 12.35 -20.17 70.93
C SER A 9 12.83 -18.86 70.26
N LEU A 10 12.74 -17.76 71.02
CA LEU A 10 13.64 -16.60 71.14
C LEU A 10 13.97 -15.79 69.85
N ALA A 11 13.50 -14.55 69.69
CA ALA A 11 13.84 -13.32 70.43
C ALA A 11 15.30 -12.86 70.26
N ALA A 12 15.51 -11.70 69.62
CA ALA A 12 16.03 -10.49 70.25
C ALA A 12 16.42 -9.43 69.21
N MET A 13 16.02 -8.21 69.52
CA MET A 13 16.28 -6.95 68.83
C MET A 13 17.69 -6.45 69.13
N SER A 14 18.39 -5.85 68.17
CA SER A 14 19.25 -4.67 68.44
C SER A 14 19.73 -4.00 67.13
N LEU A 15 19.54 -2.68 67.10
CA LEU A 15 20.22 -1.73 66.21
C LEU A 15 21.67 -1.54 66.69
N PHE A 16 22.61 -1.29 65.78
CA PHE A 16 23.55 -0.16 65.85
C PHE A 16 24.06 0.22 64.45
N THR A 17 24.12 1.54 64.25
CA THR A 17 24.54 2.35 63.10
C THR A 17 26.06 2.38 62.89
N PHE A 18 26.56 2.66 61.68
CA PHE A 18 27.56 3.73 61.42
C PHE A 18 27.69 4.05 59.91
N CYS A 19 27.93 5.34 59.64
CA CYS A 19 27.82 6.08 58.38
C CYS A 19 28.99 5.90 57.40
N THR A 20 28.76 6.19 56.11
CA THR A 20 29.42 7.31 55.39
C THR A 20 28.51 7.79 54.25
N ASN A 21 28.41 9.11 54.09
CA ASN A 21 27.69 9.83 53.05
C ASN A 21 28.70 10.48 52.08
N ASN A 22 28.21 10.80 50.89
CA ASN A 22 28.77 11.62 49.79
C ASN A 22 29.67 10.86 48.80
N ASP A 23 29.56 11.01 47.49
CA ASP A 23 28.64 11.69 46.57
C ASP A 23 28.97 11.08 45.20
N GLU A 24 27.98 10.78 44.35
CA GLU A 24 27.93 11.27 42.98
C GLU A 24 26.68 10.74 42.25
N SER A 25 25.98 11.70 41.68
CA SER A 25 24.75 11.60 40.91
C SER A 25 24.86 10.65 39.71
N ASN A 26 23.91 9.72 39.62
CA ASN A 26 23.40 9.31 38.32
C ASN A 26 21.91 9.00 38.43
N THR A 27 21.11 10.06 38.42
CA THR A 27 19.68 9.98 38.13
C THR A 27 19.52 9.82 36.62
N ASP A 28 19.53 8.58 36.14
CA ASP A 28 18.80 8.25 34.91
C ASP A 28 18.53 6.75 34.81
N THR A 29 17.49 6.30 35.49
CA THR A 29 16.81 5.04 35.17
C THR A 29 15.31 5.29 35.18
N GLN A 30 14.83 6.08 34.21
CA GLN A 30 13.48 5.83 33.70
C GLN A 30 13.46 4.39 33.21
N ALA A 31 12.74 3.52 33.92
CA ALA A 31 12.49 2.17 33.45
C ALA A 31 11.87 2.26 32.05
N LYS A 32 12.58 1.76 31.03
CA LYS A 32 12.04 1.70 29.67
C LYS A 32 10.72 0.93 29.73
N ASP A 33 9.63 1.61 29.42
CA ASP A 33 8.35 0.96 29.16
C ASP A 33 8.55 0.03 27.95
N ASN A 34 8.56 -1.28 28.20
CA ASN A 34 8.75 -2.33 27.19
C ASN A 34 7.51 -2.48 26.27
N SER A 35 6.71 -1.43 26.09
CA SER A 35 5.46 -1.45 25.32
C SER A 35 5.68 -1.50 23.81
N ILE A 36 6.83 -1.05 23.31
CA ILE A 36 7.22 -1.14 21.88
C ILE A 36 8.33 -2.18 21.72
N GLN A 37 8.02 -3.27 21.02
CA GLN A 37 8.97 -4.34 20.70
C GLN A 37 9.33 -4.30 19.22
N ILE A 38 10.56 -3.91 18.91
CA ILE A 38 11.06 -3.79 17.53
C ILE A 38 11.81 -5.07 17.15
N ASN A 39 11.39 -5.67 16.05
CA ASN A 39 12.03 -6.81 15.42
C ASN A 39 12.68 -6.37 14.10
N ASN A 40 13.98 -6.63 13.97
CA ASN A 40 14.77 -6.37 12.76
C ASN A 40 15.31 -7.66 12.12
N ASP A 41 14.88 -8.84 12.57
CA ASP A 41 15.22 -10.12 11.94
C ASP A 41 14.45 -10.28 10.63
N VAL A 42 15.05 -9.75 9.56
CA VAL A 42 14.55 -9.82 8.18
C VAL A 42 14.19 -11.27 7.80
N THR A 43 14.94 -12.27 8.24
CA THR A 43 14.65 -13.67 7.86
C THR A 43 13.33 -14.14 8.46
N SER A 44 13.09 -13.86 9.74
CA SER A 44 11.83 -14.19 10.41
C SER A 44 10.68 -13.36 9.85
N LEU A 45 10.89 -12.06 9.67
CA LEU A 45 9.87 -11.14 9.14
C LEU A 45 9.40 -11.53 7.74
N ASN A 46 10.32 -11.84 6.82
CA ASN A 46 9.96 -12.13 5.44
C ASN A 46 9.21 -13.47 5.27
N LYS A 47 9.06 -14.29 6.32
CA LYS A 47 8.10 -15.39 6.33
C LYS A 47 6.64 -14.92 6.26
N ARG A 48 6.37 -13.64 6.57
CA ARG A 48 5.05 -13.02 6.41
C ARG A 48 4.80 -12.53 4.99
N LEU A 49 5.80 -12.48 4.11
CA LEU A 49 5.55 -12.21 2.70
C LEU A 49 4.87 -13.42 2.07
N ASP A 50 3.76 -13.16 1.39
CA ASP A 50 2.99 -14.16 0.67
C ASP A 50 2.87 -13.77 -0.79
N TYR A 51 3.19 -14.72 -1.67
CA TYR A 51 3.20 -14.55 -3.12
C TYR A 51 2.06 -15.32 -3.80
N THR A 52 1.20 -16.01 -3.04
CA THR A 52 0.15 -16.91 -3.58
C THR A 52 -0.75 -16.22 -4.60
N ASN A 53 -1.07 -14.94 -4.37
CA ASN A 53 -1.91 -14.12 -5.27
C ASN A 53 -1.09 -13.20 -6.19
N SER A 54 0.23 -13.29 -6.18
CA SER A 54 1.10 -12.44 -6.98
C SER A 54 1.04 -12.76 -8.48
N GLY A 55 1.37 -11.76 -9.28
CA GLY A 55 1.35 -11.81 -10.73
C GLY A 55 0.51 -10.71 -11.35
N VAL A 56 0.33 -10.80 -12.66
CA VAL A 56 -0.44 -9.82 -13.44
C VAL A 56 -1.89 -9.82 -12.97
N ILE A 57 -2.44 -8.64 -12.66
CA ILE A 57 -3.84 -8.46 -12.28
C ILE A 57 -4.53 -7.57 -13.32
N SER A 58 -5.81 -7.83 -13.58
CA SER A 58 -6.62 -7.06 -14.52
C SER A 58 -7.55 -6.09 -13.80
N ILE A 59 -7.89 -5.03 -14.52
CA ILE A 59 -8.96 -4.10 -14.16
C ILE A 59 -10.21 -4.58 -14.91
N ALA A 60 -11.20 -5.10 -14.18
CA ALA A 60 -12.42 -5.61 -14.75
C ALA A 60 -13.46 -4.49 -14.87
N ASN A 61 -14.04 -4.31 -16.06
CA ASN A 61 -15.19 -3.43 -16.25
C ASN A 61 -16.45 -4.09 -15.67
N SER A 62 -16.88 -3.66 -14.48
CA SER A 62 -18.12 -4.11 -13.85
C SER A 62 -19.35 -3.41 -14.43
N SER A 63 -19.44 -3.24 -15.75
CA SER A 63 -20.70 -2.92 -16.43
C SER A 63 -21.37 -4.23 -16.82
N THR A 64 -22.36 -4.65 -16.03
CA THR A 64 -23.30 -5.72 -16.35
C THR A 64 -24.17 -5.33 -17.55
N SER A 65 -23.59 -5.29 -18.74
CA SER A 65 -24.33 -5.31 -20.00
C SER A 65 -23.67 -6.32 -20.93
N LYS A 66 -24.34 -7.47 -21.10
CA LYS A 66 -24.10 -8.44 -22.18
C LYS A 66 -24.43 -7.83 -23.55
N LEU A 67 -23.73 -6.77 -23.93
CA LEU A 67 -23.78 -6.22 -25.27
C LEU A 67 -22.35 -6.03 -25.75
N LEU A 68 -22.04 -6.75 -26.82
CA LEU A 68 -20.82 -6.66 -27.61
C LEU A 68 -20.47 -5.18 -27.82
N ARG A 69 -19.43 -4.72 -27.11
CA ARG A 69 -18.75 -3.47 -27.44
C ARG A 69 -17.32 -3.81 -27.82
N SER A 70 -17.08 -3.75 -29.12
CA SER A 70 -15.78 -3.44 -29.67
C SER A 70 -15.45 -2.00 -29.25
N GLU A 71 -14.90 -1.82 -28.05
CA GLU A 71 -14.38 -0.51 -27.65
C GLU A 71 -12.87 -0.53 -27.75
N ALA A 72 -12.39 0.35 -28.62
CA ALA A 72 -11.00 0.64 -28.86
C ALA A 72 -10.31 0.90 -27.53
N ALA A 73 -9.15 0.26 -27.37
CA ALA A 73 -8.27 0.53 -26.26
C ALA A 73 -7.87 2.00 -26.24
N THR A 74 -8.21 2.68 -25.15
CA THR A 74 -7.61 3.94 -24.77
C THR A 74 -7.45 3.91 -23.25
N ASP A 75 -6.19 3.91 -22.79
CA ASP A 75 -5.75 4.00 -21.39
C ASP A 75 -5.81 2.72 -20.53
N ALA A 76 -5.14 1.66 -20.98
CA ALA A 76 -4.83 0.53 -20.10
C ALA A 76 -3.83 0.97 -19.01
N LEU A 77 -4.11 0.63 -17.75
CA LEU A 77 -3.16 0.70 -16.65
C LEU A 77 -2.66 -0.72 -16.34
N PRO A 78 -1.45 -1.10 -16.78
CA PRO A 78 -0.93 -2.44 -16.58
C PRO A 78 -0.48 -2.60 -15.12
N LEU A 79 -0.97 -3.64 -14.45
CA LEU A 79 -0.81 -3.84 -13.01
C LEU A 79 -0.26 -5.22 -12.68
N VAL A 80 0.59 -5.28 -11.66
CA VAL A 80 1.17 -6.51 -11.12
C VAL A 80 1.05 -6.47 -9.61
N GLN A 81 0.37 -7.44 -9.00
CA GLN A 81 0.48 -7.65 -7.55
C GLN A 81 1.81 -8.35 -7.28
N ILE A 82 2.75 -7.68 -6.61
CA ILE A 82 4.11 -8.22 -6.44
C ILE A 82 4.24 -9.05 -5.16
N ALA A 83 3.51 -8.68 -4.11
CA ALA A 83 3.47 -9.43 -2.85
C ALA A 83 2.25 -9.04 -2.01
N GLU A 84 1.94 -9.90 -1.05
CA GLU A 84 1.13 -9.58 0.12
C GLU A 84 2.00 -9.67 1.38
N VAL A 85 1.64 -8.89 2.41
CA VAL A 85 2.27 -8.98 3.73
C VAL A 85 1.22 -9.38 4.74
N ASN A 86 1.33 -10.61 5.25
CA ASN A 86 0.45 -11.11 6.30
C ASN A 86 0.59 -10.27 7.58
N PRO A 87 -0.53 -9.93 8.26
CA PRO A 87 -0.45 -9.10 9.46
C PRO A 87 0.37 -9.75 10.57
N PRO A 88 1.04 -8.94 11.41
CA PRO A 88 1.59 -9.42 12.67
C PRO A 88 0.48 -9.97 13.59
N LYS A 89 0.90 -10.85 14.50
CA LYS A 89 0.12 -11.28 15.65
C LYS A 89 0.68 -10.63 16.92
N ASP A 90 -0.20 -10.29 17.84
CA ASP A 90 0.21 -9.79 19.15
C ASP A 90 0.77 -10.92 20.05
N SER A 91 1.16 -10.56 21.28
CA SER A 91 1.70 -11.51 22.27
C SER A 91 0.72 -12.60 22.69
N ASN A 92 -0.58 -12.42 22.45
CA ASN A 92 -1.64 -13.39 22.74
C ASN A 92 -2.02 -14.22 21.51
N GLY A 93 -1.30 -14.07 20.39
CA GLY A 93 -1.55 -14.79 19.14
C GLY A 93 -2.72 -14.26 18.31
N ARG A 94 -3.25 -13.08 18.64
CA ARG A 94 -4.37 -12.44 17.92
C ARG A 94 -3.84 -11.68 16.71
N THR A 95 -4.49 -11.87 15.56
CA THR A 95 -4.10 -11.22 14.30
C THR A 95 -4.55 -9.76 14.27
N LEU A 96 -3.61 -8.85 14.03
CA LEU A 96 -3.88 -7.42 13.86
C LEU A 96 -4.40 -7.10 12.44
N GLN A 97 -4.95 -5.90 12.25
CA GLN A 97 -5.57 -5.49 10.98
C GLN A 97 -4.85 -4.33 10.34
N ALA A 98 -4.39 -4.51 9.10
CA ALA A 98 -3.78 -3.44 8.32
C ALA A 98 -4.85 -2.38 8.00
N ASN A 99 -4.61 -1.13 8.40
CA ASN A 99 -5.63 -0.07 8.31
C ASN A 99 -5.13 1.26 7.74
N HIS A 100 -3.82 1.52 7.68
CA HIS A 100 -3.26 2.75 7.08
C HIS A 100 -1.87 2.47 6.48
N VAL A 101 -1.50 3.21 5.43
CA VAL A 101 -0.15 3.19 4.84
C VAL A 101 0.35 4.61 4.58
N ALA A 102 1.58 4.92 4.99
CA ALA A 102 2.35 6.07 4.50
C ALA A 102 3.58 5.60 3.73
N VAL A 103 4.09 6.45 2.86
CA VAL A 103 5.21 6.13 1.97
C VAL A 103 6.23 7.26 2.02
N ASN A 104 7.51 6.91 2.10
CA ASN A 104 8.61 7.84 1.91
C ASN A 104 9.72 7.17 1.11
N GLY A 105 9.99 7.67 -0.11
CA GLY A 105 10.91 7.03 -1.03
C GLY A 105 10.52 5.57 -1.30
N ASN A 106 11.44 4.65 -1.02
CA ASN A 106 11.24 3.21 -1.22
C ASN A 106 10.65 2.50 0.00
N PHE A 107 10.28 3.22 1.06
CA PHE A 107 9.71 2.62 2.26
C PHE A 107 8.20 2.86 2.34
N ALA A 108 7.46 1.77 2.53
CA ALA A 108 6.07 1.79 2.94
C ALA A 108 5.96 1.45 4.43
N TYR A 109 5.29 2.31 5.18
CA TYR A 109 5.00 2.17 6.60
C TYR A 109 3.54 1.73 6.75
N VAL A 110 3.28 0.60 7.40
CA VAL A 110 1.94 0.03 7.51
C VAL A 110 1.50 0.06 8.96
N ALA A 111 0.39 0.73 9.23
CA ALA A 111 -0.25 0.72 10.54
C ALA A 111 -1.14 -0.51 10.69
N TYR A 112 -1.13 -1.07 11.90
CA TYR A 112 -2.04 -2.12 12.30
C TYR A 112 -2.76 -1.79 13.61
N THR A 113 -4.04 -2.16 13.67
CA THR A 113 -4.94 -1.98 14.82
C THR A 113 -5.61 -3.30 15.20
N MET A 114 -5.96 -3.47 16.48
CA MET A 114 -6.83 -4.54 16.94
C MET A 114 -8.30 -4.12 16.83
N MET A 115 -9.17 -5.03 16.39
CA MET A 115 -10.60 -4.76 16.34
C MET A 115 -11.26 -5.16 17.65
N GLY A 116 -12.16 -4.31 18.14
CA GLY A 116 -12.91 -4.52 19.37
C GLY A 116 -12.35 -3.68 20.51
N GLU A 117 -12.60 -4.13 21.74
CA GLU A 117 -12.30 -3.34 22.96
C GLU A 117 -10.83 -3.42 23.40
N VAL A 118 -10.06 -4.38 22.89
CA VAL A 118 -8.69 -4.59 23.32
C VAL A 118 -7.73 -3.81 22.43
N TYR A 119 -6.89 -2.98 23.06
CA TYR A 119 -5.85 -2.22 22.38
C TYR A 119 -4.62 -3.08 22.06
N SER A 120 -4.24 -3.15 20.79
CA SER A 120 -2.95 -3.68 20.36
C SER A 120 -2.68 -3.27 18.92
N GLY A 121 -1.44 -2.87 18.66
CA GLY A 121 -1.09 -2.33 17.37
C GLY A 121 0.29 -2.76 16.92
N ALA A 122 0.59 -2.43 15.68
CA ALA A 122 1.91 -2.66 15.12
C ALA A 122 2.22 -1.67 14.00
N ILE A 123 3.50 -1.56 13.66
CA ILE A 123 3.97 -0.85 12.48
C ILE A 123 4.94 -1.75 11.73
N ASP A 124 4.71 -1.95 10.45
CA ASP A 124 5.69 -2.57 9.56
C ASP A 124 6.38 -1.54 8.68
N VAL A 125 7.63 -1.82 8.32
CA VAL A 125 8.35 -1.09 7.27
C VAL A 125 8.75 -2.07 6.18
N ILE A 126 8.33 -1.76 4.96
CA ILE A 126 8.58 -2.57 3.78
C ILE A 126 9.43 -1.77 2.81
N ASP A 127 10.56 -2.34 2.41
CA ASP A 127 11.41 -1.83 1.33
C ASP A 127 10.91 -2.36 -0.02
N VAL A 128 10.60 -1.45 -0.94
CA VAL A 128 10.22 -1.75 -2.33
C VAL A 128 11.30 -1.34 -3.35
N SER A 129 12.55 -1.15 -2.92
CA SER A 129 13.67 -0.80 -3.81
C SER A 129 13.89 -1.82 -4.93
N ASP A 130 13.62 -3.10 -4.66
CA ASP A 130 13.51 -4.12 -5.72
C ASP A 130 12.05 -4.18 -6.20
N PRO A 131 11.77 -3.84 -7.47
CA PRO A 131 10.42 -3.62 -7.94
C PRO A 131 9.53 -4.87 -7.99
N TYR A 132 10.12 -6.06 -7.90
CA TYR A 132 9.37 -7.32 -7.91
C TYR A 132 9.68 -8.20 -6.69
N LYS A 133 10.53 -7.74 -5.77
CA LYS A 133 10.94 -8.50 -4.58
C LYS A 133 10.97 -7.63 -3.33
N PRO A 134 9.80 -7.14 -2.86
CA PRO A 134 9.73 -6.30 -1.68
C PRO A 134 10.25 -7.06 -0.46
N LYS A 135 10.73 -6.33 0.55
CA LYS A 135 11.27 -6.90 1.79
C LYS A 135 10.64 -6.25 3.00
N LEU A 136 10.16 -7.07 3.93
CA LEU A 136 9.77 -6.58 5.24
C LEU A 136 11.02 -6.47 6.12
N ILE A 137 11.45 -5.25 6.42
CA ILE A 137 12.78 -4.98 6.99
C ILE A 137 12.76 -4.69 8.49
N THR A 138 11.65 -4.16 9.01
CA THR A 138 11.44 -4.00 10.45
C THR A 138 9.95 -4.03 10.78
N SER A 139 9.63 -4.47 12.00
CA SER A 139 8.27 -4.53 12.52
C SER A 139 8.29 -4.19 14.00
N ALA A 140 7.44 -3.27 14.43
CA ALA A 140 7.26 -2.91 15.83
C ALA A 140 5.89 -3.38 16.31
N LEU A 141 5.84 -4.25 17.33
CA LEU A 141 4.62 -4.56 18.07
C LEU A 141 4.46 -3.53 19.20
N ILE A 142 3.28 -2.95 19.29
CA ILE A 142 2.96 -1.90 20.27
C ILE A 142 1.81 -2.41 21.15
N ALA A 143 2.16 -2.84 22.36
CA ALA A 143 1.19 -3.38 23.30
C ALA A 143 0.26 -2.27 23.81
N ASN A 144 -0.99 -2.64 24.10
CA ASN A 144 -1.99 -1.77 24.74
C ASN A 144 -2.24 -0.45 23.97
N THR A 145 -1.97 -0.43 22.66
CA THR A 145 -2.08 0.77 21.83
C THR A 145 -2.47 0.40 20.40
N ASP A 146 -3.61 0.87 19.91
CA ASP A 146 -4.01 0.74 18.51
C ASP A 146 -3.37 1.83 17.65
N ILE A 147 -2.92 1.48 16.44
CA ILE A 147 -2.31 2.42 15.49
C ILE A 147 -3.27 2.69 14.35
N THR A 148 -3.85 3.90 14.32
CA THR A 148 -4.99 4.25 13.45
C THR A 148 -4.55 4.92 12.16
N SER A 149 -3.46 5.68 12.22
CA SER A 149 -2.92 6.48 11.13
C SER A 149 -1.44 6.74 11.34
N LEU A 150 -0.72 7.01 10.25
CA LEU A 150 0.67 7.44 10.33
C LEU A 150 1.02 8.31 9.12
N THR A 151 1.98 9.19 9.29
CA THR A 151 2.60 9.95 8.20
C THR A 151 4.10 10.13 8.45
N TYR A 152 4.88 10.27 7.39
CA TYR A 152 6.30 10.57 7.48
C TYR A 152 6.52 12.08 7.42
N SER A 153 7.35 12.61 8.32
CA SER A 153 7.85 14.00 8.24
C SER A 153 9.23 14.12 8.85
N ASN A 154 10.16 14.74 8.11
CA ASN A 154 11.51 15.12 8.56
C ASN A 154 12.25 14.02 9.35
N GLY A 155 12.34 12.81 8.79
CA GLY A 155 13.03 11.70 9.44
C GLY A 155 12.28 11.08 10.63
N SER A 156 11.01 11.42 10.83
CA SER A 156 10.16 10.84 11.87
C SER A 156 8.86 10.26 11.29
N LEU A 157 8.29 9.27 11.97
CA LEU A 157 6.89 8.91 11.82
C LEU A 157 6.07 9.65 12.87
N ILE A 158 5.05 10.36 12.39
CA ILE A 158 3.97 10.88 13.22
C ILE A 158 2.86 9.85 13.19
N ILE A 159 2.47 9.33 14.35
CA ILE A 159 1.61 8.16 14.47
C ILE A 159 0.39 8.53 15.32
N GLY A 160 -0.79 8.51 14.71
CA GLY A 160 -2.05 8.61 15.43
C GLY A 160 -2.42 7.28 16.08
N ALA A 161 -2.82 7.32 17.35
CA ALA A 161 -3.11 6.12 18.11
C ALA A 161 -4.16 6.33 19.20
N ALA A 162 -4.65 5.21 19.73
CA ALA A 162 -5.44 5.14 20.95
C ALA A 162 -4.83 4.11 21.89
N THR A 163 -4.74 4.39 23.19
CA THR A 163 -4.06 3.51 24.16
C THR A 163 -4.90 3.24 25.39
N ASP A 164 -4.66 2.08 26.01
CA ASP A 164 -5.27 1.70 27.28
C ASP A 164 -4.68 2.52 28.42
N ILE A 165 -5.45 3.49 28.92
CA ILE A 165 -5.05 4.38 30.01
C ILE A 165 -4.93 3.65 31.36
N ASP A 166 -5.58 2.49 31.54
CA ASP A 166 -5.44 1.70 32.78
C ASP A 166 -4.04 1.07 32.88
N LYS A 167 -3.35 0.94 31.74
CA LYS A 167 -1.95 0.50 31.66
C LYS A 167 -0.95 1.65 31.60
N LYS A 168 -1.42 2.88 31.46
CA LYS A 168 -0.60 4.10 31.29
C LYS A 168 -1.16 5.24 32.16
N PRO A 169 -0.96 5.18 33.49
CA PRO A 169 -1.55 6.13 34.43
C PRO A 169 -1.08 7.57 34.25
N GLU A 170 0.00 7.80 33.49
CA GLU A 170 0.48 9.12 33.07
C GLU A 170 -0.41 9.79 31.99
N LEU A 171 -1.31 9.04 31.36
CA LEU A 171 -2.21 9.53 30.33
C LEU A 171 -3.63 9.71 30.86
N THR A 172 -4.23 10.85 30.55
CA THR A 172 -5.61 11.18 30.95
C THR A 172 -6.65 10.82 29.90
N ASN A 173 -6.23 10.63 28.65
CA ASN A 173 -7.10 10.30 27.54
C ASN A 173 -6.48 9.16 26.73
N PRO A 174 -7.30 8.28 26.13
CA PRO A 174 -6.78 7.24 25.25
C PRO A 174 -6.12 7.81 23.98
N SER A 175 -6.58 8.96 23.48
CA SER A 175 -6.07 9.57 22.26
C SER A 175 -4.64 10.09 22.43
N ILE A 176 -3.72 9.59 21.61
CA ILE A 176 -2.32 10.03 21.63
C ILE A 176 -1.76 10.23 20.22
N VAL A 177 -0.66 10.97 20.14
CA VAL A 177 0.25 10.94 18.99
C VAL A 177 1.62 10.46 19.44
N ILE A 178 2.14 9.43 18.78
CA ILE A 178 3.51 8.98 18.97
C ILE A 178 4.35 9.60 17.85
N THR A 179 5.42 10.31 18.19
CA THR A 179 6.42 10.79 17.21
C THR A 179 7.68 9.96 17.37
N MET A 180 7.94 9.07 16.41
CA MET A 180 9.08 8.15 16.43
C MET A 180 10.15 8.63 15.45
N GLN A 181 11.37 8.88 15.94
CA GLN A 181 12.49 9.18 15.06
C GLN A 181 12.90 7.91 14.31
N LEU A 182 13.21 8.06 13.02
CA LEU A 182 13.68 6.97 12.18
C LEU A 182 15.20 7.04 12.02
N SER A 183 15.83 5.87 11.92
CA SER A 183 17.24 5.75 11.55
C SER A 183 17.32 5.12 10.16
N SER A 184 17.77 5.88 9.16
CA SER A 184 17.82 5.43 7.76
C SER A 184 16.47 4.87 7.24
N GLY A 185 15.36 5.46 7.68
CA GLY A 185 14.01 5.02 7.33
C GLY A 185 13.44 3.90 8.21
N LEU A 186 14.22 3.33 9.14
CA LEU A 186 13.82 2.23 10.02
C LEU A 186 13.29 2.72 11.37
N LEU A 187 12.40 1.93 11.97
CA LEU A 187 11.82 2.16 13.30
C LEU A 187 12.90 2.14 14.39
N THR A 188 12.74 2.98 15.41
CA THR A 188 13.64 3.06 16.57
C THR A 188 12.85 3.10 17.87
N ASP A 189 13.55 2.95 19.00
CA ASP A 189 12.99 3.15 20.34
C ASP A 189 13.07 4.61 20.82
N ASN A 190 13.46 5.55 19.94
CA ASN A 190 13.48 6.99 20.23
C ASN A 190 12.17 7.64 19.79
N TYR A 191 11.27 7.86 20.74
CA TYR A 191 9.96 8.45 20.48
C TYR A 191 9.46 9.33 21.62
N THR A 192 8.50 10.20 21.31
CA THR A 192 7.74 11.00 22.27
C THR A 192 6.25 10.76 22.14
N ILE A 193 5.52 10.79 23.25
CA ILE A 193 4.05 10.68 23.26
C ILE A 193 3.43 12.04 23.61
N THR A 194 2.51 12.50 22.78
CA THR A 194 1.65 13.66 23.05
C THR A 194 0.24 13.17 23.37
N ASN A 195 -0.23 13.38 24.60
CA ASN A 195 -1.60 13.08 25.04
C ASN A 195 -2.57 14.14 24.47
N LEU A 196 -3.67 13.70 23.85
CA LEU A 196 -4.67 14.57 23.23
C LEU A 196 -6.06 14.33 23.84
N GLU A 197 -6.90 15.36 23.87
CA GLU A 197 -8.30 15.20 24.25
C GLU A 197 -9.05 14.38 23.19
N GLY A 198 -9.78 13.35 23.64
CA GLY A 198 -10.57 12.47 22.78
C GLY A 198 -10.33 10.98 23.08
N LYS A 199 -11.09 10.13 22.40
CA LYS A 199 -10.98 8.66 22.56
C LYS A 199 -10.00 8.02 21.59
N VAL A 200 -9.73 8.66 20.46
CA VAL A 200 -8.86 8.13 19.41
C VAL A 200 -8.39 9.26 18.52
N THR A 201 -7.10 9.27 18.21
CA THR A 201 -6.57 10.08 17.11
C THR A 201 -6.92 9.35 15.83
N THR A 202 -7.81 9.88 15.01
CA THR A 202 -8.32 9.18 13.81
C THR A 202 -7.38 9.32 12.62
N ASP A 203 -6.73 10.47 12.49
CA ASP A 203 -5.81 10.76 11.39
C ASP A 203 -4.75 11.79 11.77
N VAL A 204 -3.62 11.74 11.06
CA VAL A 204 -2.50 12.67 11.22
C VAL A 204 -1.97 13.13 9.87
N ALA A 205 -1.61 14.41 9.79
CA ALA A 205 -0.93 14.98 8.63
C ALA A 205 0.18 15.92 9.10
N ALA A 206 1.23 16.09 8.31
CA ALA A 206 2.39 16.86 8.72
C ALA A 206 2.93 17.73 7.59
N ASN A 207 3.45 18.89 7.97
CA ASN A 207 4.32 19.71 7.15
C ASN A 207 5.71 19.80 7.81
N SER A 208 6.57 20.69 7.33
CA SER A 208 7.94 20.80 7.83
C SER A 208 8.01 21.36 9.26
N SER A 209 7.10 22.26 9.64
CA SER A 209 7.12 22.97 10.93
C SER A 209 6.18 22.39 11.99
N SER A 210 5.11 21.72 11.58
CA SER A 210 4.05 21.24 12.46
C SER A 210 3.44 19.95 11.94
N TYR A 211 2.84 19.20 12.86
CA TYR A 211 1.92 18.13 12.53
C TYR A 211 0.56 18.41 13.14
N PHE A 212 -0.45 17.84 12.50
CA PHE A 212 -1.85 18.02 12.79
C PHE A 212 -2.43 16.66 13.11
N ALA A 213 -3.24 16.62 14.15
CA ALA A 213 -3.93 15.43 14.59
C ALA A 213 -5.40 15.76 14.74
N VAL A 214 -6.26 14.85 14.30
CA VAL A 214 -7.69 14.95 14.53
C VAL A 214 -8.17 13.81 15.39
N THR A 215 -9.10 14.11 16.30
CA THR A 215 -9.68 13.11 17.21
C THR A 215 -11.16 12.91 16.92
N GLY A 216 -11.65 11.68 17.09
CA GLY A 216 -13.03 11.29 16.76
C GLY A 216 -14.07 11.67 17.83
N ASP A 217 -15.36 11.50 17.49
CA ASP A 217 -16.52 11.74 18.36
C ASP A 217 -16.57 13.16 18.97
N GLN A 218 -16.35 13.35 20.28
CA GLN A 218 -16.18 14.67 20.88
C GLN A 218 -14.75 15.20 20.64
N GLY A 219 -14.44 15.42 19.36
CA GLY A 219 -13.11 15.57 18.84
C GLY A 219 -12.57 17.00 18.75
N SER A 220 -11.31 17.10 18.32
CA SER A 220 -10.65 18.37 18.01
C SER A 220 -9.59 18.19 16.93
N LEU A 221 -9.36 19.25 16.16
CA LEU A 221 -8.16 19.46 15.35
C LEU A 221 -7.09 20.08 16.24
N PHE A 222 -5.94 19.41 16.35
CA PHE A 222 -4.77 19.89 17.07
C PHE A 222 -3.67 20.28 16.10
N LYS A 223 -3.01 21.41 16.34
CA LYS A 223 -1.74 21.78 15.71
C LYS A 223 -0.62 21.62 16.71
N ILE A 224 0.40 20.85 16.35
CA ILE A 224 1.48 20.44 17.25
C ILE A 224 2.82 20.79 16.60
N ASN A 225 3.70 21.43 17.36
CA ASN A 225 4.99 21.87 16.83
C ASN A 225 5.92 20.68 16.60
N ASN A 226 6.55 20.60 15.43
CA ASN A 226 7.37 19.45 15.06
C ASN A 226 8.66 19.34 15.89
N SER A 227 9.19 20.43 16.44
CA SER A 227 10.39 20.42 17.29
C SER A 227 10.04 20.15 18.74
N SER A 228 9.23 21.02 19.35
CA SER A 228 8.93 20.97 20.79
C SER A 228 7.88 19.93 21.17
N LYS A 229 7.14 19.37 20.21
CA LYS A 229 6.02 18.43 20.41
C LYS A 229 4.87 19.01 21.23
N ALA A 230 4.88 20.32 21.47
CA ALA A 230 3.85 21.02 22.22
C ALA A 230 2.65 21.33 21.31
N VAL A 231 1.44 21.16 21.86
CA VAL A 231 0.21 21.63 21.22
C VAL A 231 0.27 23.17 21.18
N SER A 232 0.17 23.71 19.97
CA SER A 232 0.26 25.15 19.68
C SER A 232 -1.07 25.76 19.21
N GLY A 233 -2.06 24.92 18.87
CA GLY A 233 -3.41 25.34 18.51
C GLY A 233 -4.41 24.19 18.63
N LYS A 234 -5.68 24.52 18.89
CA LYS A 234 -6.79 23.57 18.98
C LYS A 234 -8.07 24.19 18.42
N VAL A 235 -8.84 23.42 17.67
CA VAL A 235 -10.21 23.75 17.26
C VAL A 235 -11.11 22.56 17.53
N THR A 236 -12.19 22.76 18.31
CA THR A 236 -13.16 21.71 18.60
C THR A 236 -14.07 21.49 17.41
N VAL A 237 -14.11 20.25 16.91
CA VAL A 237 -14.99 19.80 15.84
C VAL A 237 -15.33 18.34 16.10
N GLU A 238 -16.61 18.04 16.12
CA GLU A 238 -17.07 16.68 16.39
C GLU A 238 -16.81 15.75 15.19
N ASP A 239 -16.59 14.48 15.52
CA ASP A 239 -16.54 13.34 14.64
C ASP A 239 -15.55 13.48 13.48
N LEU A 240 -14.34 13.96 13.78
CA LEU A 240 -13.30 14.09 12.77
C LEU A 240 -12.76 12.72 12.35
N ARG A 241 -12.73 12.49 11.03
CA ARG A 241 -12.33 11.25 10.37
C ARG A 241 -10.95 11.34 9.75
N SER A 242 -10.65 12.47 9.11
CA SER A 242 -9.42 12.64 8.33
C SER A 242 -8.95 14.10 8.33
N VAL A 243 -7.63 14.29 8.20
CA VAL A 243 -6.98 15.59 8.03
C VAL A 243 -5.99 15.53 6.87
N ALA A 244 -6.01 16.55 6.03
CA ALA A 244 -5.09 16.69 4.91
C ALA A 244 -4.60 18.15 4.80
N ILE A 245 -3.45 18.33 4.17
CA ILE A 245 -2.81 19.63 3.99
C ILE A 245 -2.79 19.96 2.49
N SER A 246 -3.18 21.18 2.14
CA SER A 246 -3.10 21.69 0.77
C SER A 246 -2.60 23.13 0.79
N GLY A 247 -1.29 23.31 0.55
CA GLY A 247 -0.64 24.62 0.66
C GLY A 247 -0.73 25.17 2.09
N ASP A 248 -1.36 26.35 2.22
CA ASP A 248 -1.59 27.07 3.48
C ASP A 248 -2.91 26.66 4.17
N LYS A 249 -3.56 25.58 3.72
CA LYS A 249 -4.84 25.11 4.24
C LYS A 249 -4.72 23.78 4.96
N ILE A 250 -5.45 23.67 6.07
CA ILE A 250 -5.74 22.40 6.76
C ILE A 250 -7.18 22.04 6.47
N VAL A 251 -7.38 20.88 5.85
CA VAL A 251 -8.68 20.39 5.43
C VAL A 251 -9.03 19.20 6.31
N THR A 252 -10.14 19.28 7.04
CA THR A 252 -10.62 18.19 7.89
C THR A 252 -11.94 17.66 7.40
N LEU A 253 -12.14 16.34 7.47
CA LEU A 253 -13.42 15.69 7.25
C LEU A 253 -14.07 15.34 8.58
N SER A 254 -15.27 15.85 8.81
CA SER A 254 -16.14 15.48 9.92
C SER A 254 -17.31 14.63 9.40
N GLY A 255 -17.64 13.55 10.10
CA GLY A 255 -18.80 12.73 9.78
C GLY A 255 -20.13 13.49 9.95
N THR A 256 -20.17 14.50 10.84
CA THR A 256 -21.39 15.28 11.12
C THR A 256 -21.44 16.64 10.43
N LYS A 257 -20.28 17.26 10.14
CA LYS A 257 -20.20 18.61 9.53
C LYS A 257 -19.75 18.61 8.07
N GLY A 258 -19.22 17.50 7.56
CA GLY A 258 -18.58 17.45 6.24
C GLY A 258 -17.18 18.06 6.28
N VAL A 259 -16.82 18.81 5.24
CA VAL A 259 -15.47 19.35 5.07
C VAL A 259 -15.35 20.71 5.75
N ASN A 260 -14.28 20.91 6.51
CA ASN A 260 -13.89 22.19 7.09
C ASN A 260 -12.46 22.55 6.65
N ILE A 261 -12.25 23.81 6.28
CA ILE A 261 -10.99 24.33 5.75
C ILE A 261 -10.53 25.46 6.66
N TYR A 262 -9.35 25.29 7.23
CA TYR A 262 -8.72 26.22 8.15
C TYR A 262 -7.45 26.80 7.54
N ASN A 263 -7.12 28.03 7.92
CA ASN A 263 -5.79 28.56 7.69
C ASN A 263 -4.77 27.74 8.51
N GLU A 264 -3.69 27.27 7.90
CA GLU A 264 -2.68 26.42 8.54
C GLU A 264 -2.05 27.09 9.75
N SER A 265 -1.76 28.38 9.66
CA SER A 265 -0.96 29.08 10.65
C SER A 265 -1.76 29.42 11.90
N THR A 266 -3.01 29.88 11.71
CA THR A 266 -3.87 30.40 12.78
C THR A 266 -4.98 29.44 13.22
N LEU A 267 -5.25 28.39 12.43
CA LEU A 267 -6.43 27.52 12.54
C LEU A 267 -7.77 28.28 12.45
N SER A 268 -7.80 29.49 11.88
CA SER A 268 -9.06 30.19 11.64
C SER A 268 -9.87 29.46 10.56
N LEU A 269 -11.14 29.15 10.83
CA LEU A 269 -12.04 28.56 9.82
C LEU A 269 -12.22 29.54 8.66
N GLN A 270 -11.85 29.10 7.46
CA GLN A 270 -12.01 29.88 6.23
C GLN A 270 -13.27 29.47 5.46
N LYS A 271 -13.62 28.19 5.49
CA LYS A 271 -14.73 27.64 4.72
C LYS A 271 -15.18 26.29 5.29
N SER A 272 -16.46 25.97 5.12
CA SER A 272 -16.99 24.63 5.32
C SER A 272 -18.09 24.33 4.32
N PHE A 273 -18.29 23.04 4.04
CA PHE A 273 -19.41 22.56 3.24
C PHE A 273 -19.76 21.12 3.61
N THR A 274 -21.04 20.78 3.47
CA THR A 274 -21.57 19.46 3.81
C THR A 274 -21.17 18.41 2.79
N THR A 275 -20.91 17.20 3.26
CA THR A 275 -20.79 15.98 2.44
C THR A 275 -22.03 15.11 2.61
N SER A 276 -22.05 13.91 2.03
CA SER A 276 -23.07 12.92 2.39
C SER A 276 -23.12 12.66 3.90
N THR A 277 -24.29 12.24 4.38
CA THR A 277 -24.46 11.71 5.74
C THR A 277 -23.51 10.54 5.97
N ASP A 278 -22.85 10.55 7.13
CA ASP A 278 -21.92 9.50 7.51
C ASP A 278 -22.62 8.20 7.89
N VAL A 279 -21.84 7.12 7.86
CA VAL A 279 -22.26 5.80 8.33
C VAL A 279 -21.27 5.36 9.42
N SER A 280 -21.81 4.76 10.49
CA SER A 280 -20.98 4.30 11.60
C SER A 280 -19.90 3.33 11.11
N ALA A 281 -18.70 3.44 11.67
CA ALA A 281 -17.50 2.65 11.36
C ALA A 281 -16.82 2.88 9.99
N ALA A 282 -17.32 3.73 9.10
CA ALA A 282 -16.58 4.08 7.88
C ALA A 282 -15.37 4.96 8.21
N LYS A 283 -14.18 4.60 7.68
CA LYS A 283 -12.95 5.36 7.96
C LYS A 283 -12.98 6.76 7.37
N ARG A 284 -13.44 6.88 6.11
CA ARG A 284 -13.56 8.11 5.31
C ARG A 284 -12.30 9.00 5.27
N THR A 285 -11.57 8.94 4.17
CA THR A 285 -10.38 9.73 3.89
C THR A 285 -10.64 10.74 2.78
N MET A 286 -9.66 11.62 2.56
CA MET A 286 -9.66 12.56 1.46
C MET A 286 -8.33 12.56 0.72
N ASP A 287 -8.34 12.97 -0.55
CA ASP A 287 -7.13 13.29 -1.30
C ASP A 287 -7.42 14.38 -2.35
N PHE A 288 -6.38 14.93 -2.95
CA PHE A 288 -6.47 16.07 -3.86
C PHE A 288 -6.07 15.74 -5.30
N ASP A 289 -6.81 16.32 -6.25
CA ASP A 289 -6.43 16.42 -7.65
C ASP A 289 -6.54 17.88 -8.10
N GLY A 290 -5.44 18.63 -7.98
CA GLY A 290 -5.44 20.08 -8.19
C GLY A 290 -6.40 20.78 -7.21
N THR A 291 -7.45 21.43 -7.73
CA THR A 291 -8.50 22.05 -6.89
C THR A 291 -9.61 21.08 -6.49
N LYS A 292 -9.62 19.86 -7.02
CA LYS A 292 -10.62 18.87 -6.64
C LYS A 292 -10.23 18.22 -5.32
N LEU A 293 -11.14 18.25 -4.36
CA LEU A 293 -11.11 17.46 -3.14
C LEU A 293 -11.97 16.21 -3.36
N LEU A 294 -11.34 15.04 -3.30
CA LEU A 294 -12.01 13.76 -3.37
C LEU A 294 -12.26 13.28 -1.94
N VAL A 295 -13.49 12.88 -1.66
CA VAL A 295 -13.94 12.48 -0.32
C VAL A 295 -14.58 11.10 -0.42
N SER A 296 -14.09 10.13 0.35
CA SER A 296 -14.81 8.86 0.49
C SER A 296 -16.03 9.06 1.40
N GLU A 297 -17.21 8.69 0.89
CA GLU A 297 -18.53 9.01 1.43
C GLU A 297 -19.27 7.76 1.95
N GLY A 298 -18.51 6.72 2.33
CA GLY A 298 -19.06 5.49 2.90
C GLY A 298 -19.98 4.76 1.92
N TYR A 299 -21.22 4.48 2.32
CA TYR A 299 -22.23 3.86 1.45
C TYR A 299 -22.66 4.73 0.25
N ASN A 300 -22.34 6.04 0.27
CA ASN A 300 -22.67 6.94 -0.83
C ASN A 300 -21.61 6.97 -1.94
N GLY A 301 -20.50 6.24 -1.78
CA GLY A 301 -19.44 6.15 -2.78
C GLY A 301 -18.38 7.25 -2.62
N LEU A 302 -18.01 7.89 -3.72
CA LEU A 302 -17.00 8.96 -3.76
C LEU A 302 -17.65 10.29 -4.18
N GLY A 303 -17.44 11.32 -3.36
CA GLY A 303 -17.77 12.71 -3.70
C GLY A 303 -16.55 13.45 -4.22
N VAL A 304 -16.71 14.21 -5.30
CA VAL A 304 -15.66 15.11 -5.84
C VAL A 304 -16.16 16.54 -5.71
N TYR A 305 -15.38 17.39 -5.04
CA TYR A 305 -15.75 18.77 -4.71
C TYR A 305 -14.67 19.74 -5.21
N ASP A 306 -15.04 20.96 -5.58
CA ASP A 306 -14.05 22.03 -5.73
C ASP A 306 -13.72 22.60 -4.34
N ILE A 307 -12.43 22.61 -3.96
CA ILE A 307 -12.01 23.07 -2.64
C ILE A 307 -12.24 24.57 -2.41
N ASN A 308 -12.27 25.38 -3.48
CA ASN A 308 -12.38 26.83 -3.37
C ASN A 308 -13.84 27.26 -3.27
N SER A 309 -14.73 26.69 -4.08
CA SER A 309 -16.16 27.01 -4.03
C SER A 309 -16.93 26.18 -2.99
N GLY A 310 -16.50 24.94 -2.74
CA GLY A 310 -17.26 23.94 -1.97
C GLY A 310 -18.33 23.21 -2.79
N SER A 311 -18.40 23.47 -4.11
CA SER A 311 -19.39 22.85 -4.99
C SER A 311 -19.06 21.38 -5.25
N LYS A 312 -20.07 20.50 -5.19
CA LYS A 312 -19.93 19.10 -5.63
C LYS A 312 -19.84 19.07 -7.17
N LEU A 313 -18.70 18.63 -7.68
CA LEU A 313 -18.40 18.52 -9.12
C LEU A 313 -18.86 17.19 -9.70
N GLN A 314 -18.79 16.12 -8.91
CA GLN A 314 -19.18 14.77 -9.33
C GLN A 314 -19.61 13.94 -8.11
N SER A 315 -20.57 13.04 -8.32
CA SER A 315 -20.93 12.01 -7.35
C SER A 315 -20.77 10.66 -8.04
N ILE A 316 -19.99 9.77 -7.45
CA ILE A 316 -19.73 8.43 -7.98
C ILE A 316 -20.31 7.43 -6.99
N PRO A 317 -21.44 6.78 -7.29
CA PRO A 317 -22.08 5.87 -6.36
C PRO A 317 -21.25 4.60 -6.17
N LEU A 318 -21.30 4.04 -4.97
CA LEU A 318 -20.83 2.69 -4.73
C LEU A 318 -21.84 1.69 -5.29
N ALA A 319 -21.37 0.70 -6.05
CA ALA A 319 -22.22 -0.38 -6.52
C ALA A 319 -22.61 -1.30 -5.34
N ALA A 320 -23.92 -1.56 -5.18
CA ALA A 320 -24.47 -2.42 -4.13
C ALA A 320 -23.97 -2.07 -2.70
N PRO A 321 -24.24 -0.85 -2.21
CA PRO A 321 -23.79 -0.42 -0.89
C PRO A 321 -24.49 -1.21 0.22
N GLY A 322 -23.77 -1.46 1.32
CA GLY A 322 -24.26 -2.19 2.48
C GLY A 322 -23.26 -3.25 2.94
N GLU A 323 -23.42 -3.70 4.19
CA GLU A 323 -22.49 -4.66 4.83
C GLU A 323 -21.03 -4.22 4.69
N ASP A 324 -20.17 -5.06 4.10
CA ASP A 324 -18.75 -4.79 3.89
C ASP A 324 -18.46 -3.96 2.62
N ASN A 325 -19.48 -3.61 1.81
CA ASN A 325 -19.34 -2.72 0.66
C ASN A 325 -19.48 -1.26 1.13
N VAL A 326 -18.35 -0.64 1.45
CA VAL A 326 -18.26 0.75 1.93
C VAL A 326 -17.03 1.44 1.35
N THR A 327 -17.20 2.66 0.85
CA THR A 327 -16.09 3.48 0.33
C THR A 327 -15.34 4.12 1.49
N ASN A 328 -14.20 3.52 1.84
CA ASN A 328 -13.42 3.89 3.02
C ASN A 328 -12.31 4.89 2.72
N ALA A 329 -11.62 4.75 1.60
CA ALA A 329 -10.46 5.58 1.30
C ALA A 329 -10.32 5.90 -0.19
N VAL A 330 -9.65 7.01 -0.45
CA VAL A 330 -9.26 7.47 -1.79
C VAL A 330 -7.79 7.87 -1.79
N SER A 331 -7.11 7.62 -2.90
CA SER A 331 -5.75 8.13 -3.17
C SER A 331 -5.61 8.54 -4.63
N VAL A 332 -5.02 9.72 -4.88
CA VAL A 332 -4.72 10.25 -6.20
C VAL A 332 -3.21 10.14 -6.45
N ASN A 333 -2.82 9.59 -7.59
CA ASN A 333 -1.42 9.53 -8.00
C ASN A 333 -1.32 9.38 -9.52
N ASP A 334 -0.38 10.11 -10.13
CA ASP A 334 0.01 9.98 -11.55
C ASP A 334 -1.15 9.99 -12.56
N GLY A 335 -2.13 10.88 -12.36
CA GLY A 335 -3.29 10.98 -13.26
C GLY A 335 -4.34 9.88 -13.06
N TYR A 336 -4.27 9.12 -11.97
CA TYR A 336 -5.27 8.14 -11.57
C TYR A 336 -5.80 8.41 -10.17
N THR A 337 -7.02 7.95 -9.92
CA THR A 337 -7.67 7.91 -8.61
C THR A 337 -7.99 6.46 -8.25
N PHE A 338 -7.56 6.04 -7.07
CA PHE A 338 -7.78 4.70 -6.53
C PHE A 338 -8.76 4.80 -5.36
N VAL A 339 -9.83 4.01 -5.38
CA VAL A 339 -10.89 4.08 -4.38
C VAL A 339 -11.10 2.71 -3.74
N ALA A 340 -10.86 2.63 -2.43
CA ALA A 340 -10.97 1.41 -1.64
C ALA A 340 -12.43 1.26 -1.16
N ASN A 341 -13.13 0.28 -1.74
CA ASN A 341 -14.58 0.08 -1.59
C ASN A 341 -14.94 -1.17 -0.77
N GLY A 342 -14.11 -1.49 0.22
CA GLY A 342 -14.32 -2.64 1.08
C GLY A 342 -14.36 -3.95 0.27
N ALA A 343 -15.37 -4.78 0.47
CA ALA A 343 -15.53 -6.05 -0.24
C ALA A 343 -15.79 -5.90 -1.75
N ALA A 344 -16.18 -4.71 -2.22
CA ALA A 344 -16.32 -4.42 -3.66
C ALA A 344 -14.97 -4.22 -4.39
N GLY A 345 -13.84 -4.26 -3.66
CA GLY A 345 -12.50 -4.19 -4.22
C GLY A 345 -11.97 -2.76 -4.40
N LEU A 346 -11.03 -2.61 -5.33
CA LEU A 346 -10.37 -1.34 -5.62
C LEU A 346 -10.84 -0.80 -6.97
N ASN A 347 -11.63 0.28 -6.97
CA ASN A 347 -11.94 0.96 -8.23
C ASN A 347 -10.78 1.85 -8.66
N VAL A 348 -10.55 1.89 -9.98
CA VAL A 348 -9.53 2.72 -10.61
C VAL A 348 -10.22 3.68 -11.57
N TYR A 349 -9.95 4.97 -11.42
CA TYR A 349 -10.44 6.02 -12.31
C TYR A 349 -9.27 6.74 -12.95
N LYS A 350 -9.42 7.14 -14.20
CA LYS A 350 -8.55 8.13 -14.83
C LYS A 350 -9.00 9.52 -14.39
N THR A 351 -8.02 10.34 -14.01
CA THR A 351 -8.23 11.73 -13.64
C THR A 351 -8.42 12.60 -14.88
N GLY A 352 -9.27 13.62 -14.77
CA GLY A 352 -9.61 14.53 -15.87
C GLY A 352 -10.50 15.66 -15.38
N SER A 353 -11.26 16.32 -16.26
CA SER A 353 -12.32 17.26 -15.84
C SER A 353 -13.36 16.57 -14.96
N GLN A 354 -13.71 15.34 -15.32
CA GLN A 354 -14.43 14.36 -14.50
C GLN A 354 -13.59 13.08 -14.37
N LEU A 355 -13.80 12.34 -13.29
CA LEU A 355 -13.21 11.01 -13.12
C LEU A 355 -13.92 10.02 -14.06
N SER A 356 -13.14 9.28 -14.84
CA SER A 356 -13.63 8.22 -15.73
C SER A 356 -13.25 6.85 -15.17
N LEU A 357 -14.23 5.98 -14.93
CA LEU A 357 -13.98 4.63 -14.42
C LEU A 357 -13.20 3.81 -15.46
N LEU A 358 -12.05 3.27 -15.06
CA LEU A 358 -11.32 2.24 -15.82
C LEU A 358 -11.74 0.83 -15.44
N GLY A 359 -12.31 0.67 -14.25
CA GLY A 359 -12.91 -0.56 -13.75
C GLY A 359 -12.45 -0.90 -12.33
N THR A 360 -12.53 -2.18 -11.98
CA THR A 360 -12.29 -2.67 -10.63
C THR A 360 -11.17 -3.71 -10.63
N VAL A 361 -10.19 -3.53 -9.75
CA VAL A 361 -9.21 -4.56 -9.41
C VAL A 361 -9.83 -5.41 -8.29
N GLY A 362 -9.93 -6.72 -8.54
CA GLY A 362 -10.33 -7.68 -7.52
C GLY A 362 -9.22 -7.83 -6.47
N ILE A 363 -9.54 -7.51 -5.22
CA ILE A 363 -8.65 -7.68 -4.07
C ILE A 363 -9.20 -8.82 -3.22
N VAL A 364 -8.34 -9.78 -2.84
CA VAL A 364 -8.74 -10.84 -1.91
C VAL A 364 -8.85 -10.24 -0.51
N GLY A 365 -10.07 -10.22 0.03
CA GLY A 365 -10.41 -9.55 1.28
C GLY A 365 -11.06 -8.17 1.03
N SER A 366 -11.25 -7.41 2.11
CA SER A 366 -11.89 -6.09 2.05
C SER A 366 -10.85 -4.98 1.85
N SER A 367 -11.00 -4.16 0.81
CA SER A 367 -10.14 -2.99 0.54
C SER A 367 -10.53 -1.83 1.47
N ASN A 368 -9.86 -1.71 2.61
CA ASN A 368 -10.23 -0.75 3.66
C ASN A 368 -9.43 0.56 3.61
N TYR A 369 -8.24 0.54 3.04
CA TYR A 369 -7.43 1.73 2.83
C TYR A 369 -6.58 1.58 1.58
N VAL A 370 -6.33 2.68 0.87
CA VAL A 370 -5.42 2.72 -0.28
C VAL A 370 -4.48 3.91 -0.17
N LYS A 371 -3.21 3.69 -0.48
CA LYS A 371 -2.23 4.75 -0.74
C LYS A 371 -1.51 4.42 -2.03
N SER A 372 -1.49 5.34 -2.99
CA SER A 372 -0.61 5.25 -4.14
C SER A 372 0.51 6.29 -4.04
N SER A 373 1.72 5.90 -4.41
CA SER A 373 2.90 6.77 -4.43
C SER A 373 3.92 6.20 -5.41
N GLY A 374 4.48 7.06 -6.27
CA GLY A 374 5.40 6.63 -7.32
C GLY A 374 4.74 5.59 -8.22
N ASP A 375 5.36 4.41 -8.32
CA ASP A 375 4.90 3.29 -9.15
C ASP A 375 4.07 2.26 -8.39
N TYR A 376 3.69 2.54 -7.14
CA TYR A 376 3.04 1.55 -6.28
C TYR A 376 1.66 1.98 -5.81
N ILE A 377 0.82 0.98 -5.58
CA ILE A 377 -0.47 1.07 -4.92
C ILE A 377 -0.43 0.08 -3.76
N TYR A 378 -0.69 0.58 -2.57
CA TYR A 378 -0.71 -0.17 -1.32
C TYR A 378 -2.15 -0.26 -0.84
N VAL A 379 -2.69 -1.48 -0.71
CA VAL A 379 -4.06 -1.71 -0.25
C VAL A 379 -4.02 -2.40 1.09
N ALA A 380 -4.49 -1.73 2.15
CA ALA A 380 -4.63 -2.33 3.46
C ALA A 380 -5.96 -3.10 3.52
N SER A 381 -5.87 -4.41 3.74
CA SER A 381 -6.99 -5.33 3.62
C SER A 381 -7.47 -5.90 4.98
N GLY A 382 -7.29 -5.15 6.07
CA GLY A 382 -7.63 -5.59 7.42
C GLY A 382 -6.86 -6.86 7.81
N LYS A 383 -7.57 -7.92 8.18
CA LYS A 383 -6.97 -9.25 8.48
C LYS A 383 -6.30 -9.91 7.27
N GLY A 384 -6.62 -9.47 6.05
CA GLY A 384 -5.96 -9.91 4.82
C GLY A 384 -4.58 -9.28 4.59
N GLY A 385 -4.10 -8.43 5.51
CA GLY A 385 -2.77 -7.83 5.42
C GLY A 385 -2.66 -6.72 4.39
N LEU A 386 -1.44 -6.46 3.96
CA LEU A 386 -1.14 -5.47 2.93
C LEU A 386 -1.06 -6.14 1.55
N LYS A 387 -1.67 -5.56 0.52
CA LYS A 387 -1.38 -5.87 -0.88
C LYS A 387 -0.46 -4.81 -1.46
N ILE A 388 0.60 -5.24 -2.16
CA ILE A 388 1.54 -4.35 -2.85
C ILE A 388 1.38 -4.58 -4.34
N ILE A 389 0.89 -3.55 -5.03
CA ILE A 389 0.62 -3.58 -6.46
C ILE A 389 1.55 -2.59 -7.14
N LYS A 390 2.30 -3.04 -8.14
CA LYS A 390 3.12 -2.21 -9.02
C LYS A 390 2.30 -1.80 -10.24
N MET A 391 2.34 -0.51 -10.55
CA MET A 391 1.96 0.07 -11.83
C MET A 391 3.11 -0.10 -12.81
N GLU A 392 2.87 -0.85 -13.87
CA GLU A 392 3.82 -1.05 -14.96
C GLU A 392 3.72 0.12 -15.93
N LYS A 393 4.53 1.13 -15.67
CA LYS A 393 4.59 2.35 -16.48
C LYS A 393 5.63 2.20 -17.59
N PRO A 394 5.38 2.78 -18.78
CA PRO A 394 6.37 2.82 -19.84
C PRO A 394 7.50 3.75 -19.37
N ASN A 395 8.68 3.19 -19.11
CA ASN A 395 9.77 3.92 -18.46
C ASN A 395 10.77 4.54 -19.46
N THR A 396 10.63 4.27 -20.76
CA THR A 396 11.62 4.63 -21.78
C THR A 396 11.00 4.77 -23.18
N THR A 397 11.60 5.65 -23.98
CA THR A 397 11.37 5.72 -25.43
C THR A 397 12.55 5.06 -26.14
N PHE A 398 12.32 3.90 -26.78
CA PHE A 398 13.36 3.17 -27.50
C PHE A 398 13.48 3.66 -28.95
N ALA A 399 14.71 3.66 -29.48
CA ALA A 399 14.95 4.00 -30.88
C ALA A 399 14.18 3.05 -31.81
N GLY A 400 13.46 3.61 -32.78
CA GLY A 400 12.60 2.84 -33.70
C GLY A 400 11.16 2.62 -33.20
N CYS A 401 10.80 3.10 -32.02
CA CYS A 401 9.43 3.04 -31.49
C CYS A 401 8.62 4.33 -31.70
N THR A 402 9.25 5.40 -32.21
CA THR A 402 8.64 6.71 -32.46
C THR A 402 7.74 6.64 -33.71
N GLY A 403 6.53 6.12 -33.57
CA GLY A 403 5.56 6.03 -34.66
C GLY A 403 4.56 4.89 -34.57
N TYR A 404 4.71 3.98 -33.59
CA TYR A 404 3.74 2.91 -33.38
C TYR A 404 2.50 3.41 -32.64
N GLY A 405 1.32 3.02 -33.12
CA GLY A 405 0.05 3.35 -32.47
C GLY A 405 -0.12 2.65 -31.12
N THR A 406 -1.08 3.11 -30.32
CA THR A 406 -1.49 2.40 -29.11
C THR A 406 -2.10 1.05 -29.46
N TYR A 407 -1.91 0.06 -28.59
CA TYR A 407 -2.55 -1.25 -28.74
C TYR A 407 -4.07 -1.10 -28.82
N ASN A 408 -4.74 -1.84 -29.70
CA ASN A 408 -6.20 -1.77 -29.92
C ASN A 408 -6.87 -3.07 -30.41
N GLN A 409 -6.27 -4.24 -30.16
CA GLN A 409 -6.74 -5.53 -30.71
C GLN A 409 -7.59 -6.38 -29.73
N GLY A 410 -8.06 -5.80 -28.63
CA GLY A 410 -8.87 -6.52 -27.62
C GLY A 410 -8.03 -7.32 -26.61
N GLN A 411 -8.67 -8.17 -25.80
CA GLN A 411 -7.99 -8.83 -24.66
C GLN A 411 -7.08 -10.02 -25.06
N ASN A 412 -7.29 -10.63 -26.22
CA ASN A 412 -6.48 -11.74 -26.71
C ASN A 412 -5.83 -11.34 -28.03
N LEU A 413 -4.52 -11.12 -28.02
CA LEU A 413 -3.78 -10.76 -29.22
C LEU A 413 -3.40 -12.04 -29.97
N ILE A 414 -3.91 -12.21 -31.18
CA ILE A 414 -3.52 -13.29 -32.09
C ILE A 414 -3.03 -12.66 -33.38
N LEU A 415 -1.76 -12.88 -33.72
CA LEU A 415 -1.23 -12.56 -35.05
C LEU A 415 -1.28 -13.81 -35.92
N ASN A 416 -1.92 -13.71 -37.08
CA ASN A 416 -1.94 -14.78 -38.08
C ASN A 416 -0.59 -14.90 -38.79
N SER A 417 -0.40 -15.99 -39.54
CA SER A 417 0.86 -16.25 -40.21
C SER A 417 1.29 -15.09 -41.12
N ASN A 418 2.57 -14.71 -41.04
CA ASN A 418 3.19 -13.61 -41.77
C ASN A 418 2.65 -12.20 -41.48
N GLU A 419 1.79 -12.02 -40.47
CA GLU A 419 1.36 -10.69 -40.06
C GLU A 419 2.48 -9.94 -39.34
N ILE A 420 2.62 -8.65 -39.65
CA ILE A 420 3.55 -7.75 -38.95
C ILE A 420 2.73 -6.66 -38.28
N LYS A 421 2.82 -6.57 -36.94
CA LYS A 421 2.13 -5.55 -36.15
C LYS A 421 3.06 -4.95 -35.13
N SER A 422 2.90 -3.65 -34.91
CA SER A 422 3.70 -2.88 -33.96
C SER A 422 2.79 -1.99 -33.11
N TYR A 423 3.03 -1.98 -31.81
CA TYR A 423 2.28 -1.17 -30.84
C TYR A 423 3.22 -0.46 -29.89
N SER A 424 2.74 0.61 -29.28
CA SER A 424 3.44 1.30 -28.22
C SER A 424 2.54 1.73 -27.05
N GLY A 425 3.18 2.16 -25.96
CA GLY A 425 2.53 2.68 -24.77
C GLY A 425 2.22 1.57 -23.76
N SER A 426 1.19 1.81 -22.94
CA SER A 426 0.73 0.88 -21.91
C SER A 426 -0.31 -0.10 -22.46
N THR A 427 -0.13 -1.38 -22.17
CA THR A 427 -1.01 -2.46 -22.64
C THR A 427 -1.26 -3.47 -21.54
N ALA A 428 -2.53 -3.79 -21.29
CA ALA A 428 -2.94 -4.85 -20.38
C ALA A 428 -3.88 -5.80 -21.12
N ILE A 429 -3.45 -7.06 -21.28
CA ILE A 429 -4.16 -8.06 -22.07
C ILE A 429 -4.15 -9.43 -21.37
N SER A 430 -5.05 -10.30 -21.81
CA SER A 430 -5.19 -11.65 -21.28
C SER A 430 -4.18 -12.63 -21.88
N SER A 431 -3.93 -12.59 -23.19
CA SER A 431 -3.01 -13.54 -23.84
C SER A 431 -2.39 -12.99 -25.13
N VAL A 432 -1.27 -13.59 -25.54
CA VAL A 432 -0.59 -13.32 -26.82
C VAL A 432 -0.31 -14.63 -27.55
N MET A 433 -0.64 -14.68 -28.84
CA MET A 433 -0.25 -15.74 -29.76
C MET A 433 0.35 -15.14 -31.04
N VAL A 434 1.57 -15.55 -31.38
CA VAL A 434 2.28 -15.10 -32.59
C VAL A 434 2.51 -16.31 -33.49
N ASN A 435 1.81 -16.37 -34.64
CA ASN A 435 1.88 -17.49 -35.57
C ASN A 435 3.13 -17.49 -36.47
N SER A 436 3.25 -18.51 -37.31
CA SER A 436 4.42 -18.73 -38.16
C SER A 436 4.70 -17.55 -39.09
N GLY A 437 5.95 -17.06 -39.08
CA GLY A 437 6.37 -15.90 -39.86
C GLY A 437 5.80 -14.57 -39.38
N ALA A 438 4.95 -14.56 -38.35
CA ALA A 438 4.40 -13.34 -37.81
C ALA A 438 5.42 -12.60 -36.93
N VAL A 439 5.35 -11.27 -36.92
CA VAL A 439 6.23 -10.40 -36.14
C VAL A 439 5.38 -9.43 -35.33
N LEU A 440 5.44 -9.58 -34.01
CA LEU A 440 4.92 -8.61 -33.07
C LEU A 440 6.06 -7.72 -32.57
N THR A 441 5.88 -6.41 -32.62
CA THR A 441 6.73 -5.47 -31.88
C THR A 441 5.89 -4.71 -30.86
N HIS A 442 6.31 -4.68 -29.60
CA HIS A 442 5.67 -3.88 -28.56
C HIS A 442 6.72 -3.02 -27.86
N CYS A 443 6.48 -1.71 -27.81
CA CYS A 443 7.33 -0.73 -27.16
C CYS A 443 6.61 -0.05 -25.99
N GLY A 444 7.09 -0.22 -24.77
CA GLY A 444 6.49 0.41 -23.58
C GLY A 444 6.27 -0.61 -22.48
N SER A 445 5.09 -0.59 -21.85
CA SER A 445 4.76 -1.54 -20.79
C SER A 445 3.63 -2.47 -21.22
N ILE A 446 3.83 -3.77 -21.04
CA ILE A 446 2.83 -4.79 -21.36
C ILE A 446 2.67 -5.80 -20.22
N THR A 447 1.44 -5.93 -19.71
CA THR A 447 1.10 -7.00 -18.78
C THR A 447 0.18 -8.02 -19.44
N ILE A 448 0.52 -9.30 -19.31
CA ILE A 448 -0.17 -10.42 -19.96
C ILE A 448 -0.64 -11.38 -18.88
N GLN A 449 -1.95 -11.43 -18.62
CA GLN A 449 -2.49 -12.14 -17.44
C GLN A 449 -2.27 -13.66 -17.51
N ASN A 450 -2.48 -14.25 -18.69
CA ASN A 450 -2.42 -15.69 -18.91
C ASN A 450 -1.17 -16.03 -19.74
N GLY A 451 -1.32 -16.77 -20.84
CA GLY A 451 -0.19 -17.30 -21.61
C GLY A 451 0.32 -16.39 -22.73
N VAL A 452 1.59 -16.59 -23.07
CA VAL A 452 2.23 -16.08 -24.29
C VAL A 452 2.71 -17.27 -25.10
N THR A 453 2.29 -17.40 -26.34
CA THR A 453 2.71 -18.49 -27.23
C THR A 453 3.30 -17.93 -28.51
N LEU A 454 4.61 -18.13 -28.69
CA LEU A 454 5.27 -17.93 -29.97
C LEU A 454 5.27 -19.26 -30.71
N ASN A 455 4.44 -19.40 -31.74
CA ASN A 455 4.39 -20.60 -32.59
C ASN A 455 5.62 -20.66 -33.50
N SER A 456 5.81 -21.79 -34.17
CA SER A 456 7.03 -22.08 -34.94
C SER A 456 7.36 -20.94 -35.91
N GLY A 457 8.55 -20.35 -35.80
CA GLY A 457 9.00 -19.22 -36.63
C GLY A 457 8.37 -17.85 -36.33
N GLY A 458 7.51 -17.73 -35.30
CA GLY A 458 6.97 -16.46 -34.85
C GLY A 458 8.01 -15.61 -34.10
N THR A 459 7.93 -14.29 -34.23
CA THR A 459 8.85 -13.34 -33.59
C THR A 459 8.11 -12.35 -32.71
N PHE A 460 8.58 -12.17 -31.47
CA PHE A 460 8.12 -11.09 -30.59
C PHE A 460 9.31 -10.21 -30.19
N ASN A 461 9.28 -8.96 -30.62
CA ASN A 461 10.21 -7.90 -30.23
C ASN A 461 9.61 -7.11 -29.07
N MET A 462 10.02 -7.45 -27.84
CA MET A 462 9.62 -6.74 -26.64
C MET A 462 10.67 -5.67 -26.30
N ARG A 463 10.24 -4.41 -26.27
CA ARG A 463 11.07 -3.26 -25.88
C ARG A 463 10.39 -2.53 -24.72
N GLY A 464 11.01 -2.52 -23.54
CA GLY A 464 10.46 -1.91 -22.32
C GLY A 464 10.22 -2.93 -21.23
N THR A 465 9.03 -2.90 -20.61
CA THR A 465 8.67 -3.82 -19.52
C THR A 465 7.59 -4.80 -19.95
N MET A 466 7.81 -6.08 -19.67
CA MET A 466 6.80 -7.12 -19.81
C MET A 466 6.66 -7.88 -18.51
N ALA A 467 5.43 -7.99 -17.99
CA ALA A 467 5.10 -8.94 -16.94
C ALA A 467 4.07 -9.96 -17.44
N GLN A 468 4.26 -11.24 -17.15
CA GLN A 468 3.38 -12.30 -17.62
C GLN A 468 3.02 -13.28 -16.50
N GLY A 469 1.73 -13.63 -16.44
CA GLY A 469 1.26 -14.79 -15.71
C GLY A 469 0.95 -14.55 -14.23
N LYS A 470 0.75 -15.67 -13.53
CA LYS A 470 0.43 -15.77 -12.11
C LYS A 470 1.45 -16.65 -11.38
N TYR A 471 1.76 -16.27 -10.15
CA TYR A 471 2.72 -16.98 -9.31
C TYR A 471 2.24 -18.39 -8.97
N GLN A 472 3.05 -19.40 -9.31
CA GLN A 472 2.97 -20.79 -8.83
C GLN A 472 1.57 -21.40 -8.71
N GLN A 473 0.71 -21.19 -9.71
CA GLN A 473 -0.63 -21.76 -9.74
C GLN A 473 -0.59 -23.28 -9.94
N GLN A 474 -1.63 -23.99 -9.48
CA GLN A 474 -1.79 -25.43 -9.73
C GLN A 474 -1.78 -25.75 -11.23
N ASN A 475 -2.45 -24.91 -12.03
CA ASN A 475 -2.36 -24.90 -13.49
C ASN A 475 -1.56 -23.66 -13.90
N PRO A 476 -0.25 -23.78 -14.21
CA PRO A 476 0.59 -22.63 -14.43
C PRO A 476 0.20 -21.91 -15.71
N THR A 477 0.20 -20.57 -15.66
CA THR A 477 0.28 -19.74 -16.86
C THR A 477 1.65 -19.92 -17.48
N GLU A 478 1.76 -19.97 -18.81
CA GLU A 478 3.03 -20.27 -19.48
C GLU A 478 3.43 -19.20 -20.51
N LEU A 479 4.74 -18.92 -20.57
CA LEU A 479 5.37 -18.37 -21.76
C LEU A 479 6.00 -19.53 -22.55
N ILE A 480 5.50 -19.79 -23.75
CA ILE A 480 5.91 -20.89 -24.62
C ILE A 480 6.59 -20.32 -25.86
N ILE A 481 7.84 -20.72 -26.10
CA ILE A 481 8.59 -20.41 -27.32
C ILE A 481 8.79 -21.71 -28.11
N ASN A 482 8.18 -21.80 -29.28
CA ASN A 482 8.25 -22.98 -30.15
C ASN A 482 9.46 -22.97 -31.08
N SER A 483 9.58 -24.01 -31.91
CA SER A 483 10.72 -24.22 -32.80
C SER A 483 10.99 -23.03 -33.71
N ASN A 484 12.25 -22.58 -33.76
CA ASN A 484 12.69 -21.43 -34.55
C ASN A 484 11.96 -20.10 -34.24
N ALA A 485 11.12 -20.05 -33.22
CA ALA A 485 10.51 -18.82 -32.76
C ALA A 485 11.53 -17.99 -31.97
N LEU A 486 11.38 -16.67 -32.03
CA LEU A 486 12.32 -15.72 -31.45
C LEU A 486 11.61 -14.74 -30.52
N LEU A 487 12.07 -14.68 -29.27
CA LEU A 487 11.77 -13.58 -28.36
C LEU A 487 13.00 -12.65 -28.30
N GLN A 488 12.86 -11.43 -28.82
CA GLN A 488 13.85 -10.37 -28.62
C GLN A 488 13.46 -9.51 -27.42
N ILE A 489 14.40 -9.29 -26.50
CA ILE A 489 14.19 -8.54 -25.27
C ILE A 489 15.15 -7.36 -25.24
N GLU A 490 14.60 -6.16 -25.19
CA GLU A 490 15.32 -4.93 -24.86
C GLU A 490 14.62 -4.29 -23.65
N GLY A 491 15.12 -4.56 -22.44
CA GLY A 491 14.50 -4.11 -21.19
C GLY A 491 14.20 -5.25 -20.22
N THR A 492 13.11 -5.15 -19.47
CA THR A 492 12.82 -6.01 -18.32
C THR A 492 11.65 -6.96 -18.59
N VAL A 493 11.89 -8.26 -18.42
CA VAL A 493 10.85 -9.31 -18.47
C VAL A 493 10.66 -9.93 -17.10
N VAL A 494 9.42 -10.06 -16.64
CA VAL A 494 9.03 -10.79 -15.44
C VAL A 494 8.02 -11.86 -15.79
N ILE A 495 8.35 -13.11 -15.50
CA ILE A 495 7.52 -14.29 -15.74
C ILE A 495 7.12 -14.84 -14.37
N TRP A 496 5.87 -14.62 -13.99
CA TRP A 496 5.30 -15.14 -12.74
C TRP A 496 4.95 -16.63 -12.85
N GLY A 497 4.61 -17.08 -14.05
CA GLY A 497 4.34 -18.48 -14.37
C GLY A 497 5.58 -19.24 -14.85
N ASP A 498 5.33 -20.29 -15.66
CA ASP A 498 6.38 -21.16 -16.19
C ASP A 498 6.90 -20.67 -17.55
N LEU A 499 8.18 -20.93 -17.82
CA LEU A 499 8.82 -20.68 -19.11
C LEU A 499 9.14 -22.01 -19.79
N ARG A 500 8.61 -22.21 -21.00
CA ARG A 500 8.85 -23.41 -21.83
C ARG A 500 9.55 -23.05 -23.14
N LEU A 501 10.79 -23.51 -23.28
CA LEU A 501 11.60 -23.37 -24.48
C LEU A 501 11.65 -24.70 -25.22
N ASN A 502 10.86 -24.82 -26.29
CA ASN A 502 10.83 -26.03 -27.12
C ASN A 502 12.03 -26.12 -28.06
N SER A 503 12.16 -27.24 -28.78
CA SER A 503 13.36 -27.51 -29.56
C SER A 503 13.63 -26.44 -30.63
N GLY A 504 14.79 -25.81 -30.59
CA GLY A 504 15.16 -24.71 -31.49
C GLY A 504 14.60 -23.33 -31.12
N ALA A 505 14.02 -23.16 -29.93
CA ALA A 505 13.56 -21.86 -29.44
C ALA A 505 14.73 -20.87 -29.25
N LYS A 506 14.47 -19.58 -29.46
CA LYS A 506 15.48 -18.52 -29.40
C LYS A 506 15.04 -17.38 -28.47
N ILE A 507 15.94 -16.96 -27.57
CA ILE A 507 15.83 -15.71 -26.84
C ILE A 507 17.08 -14.88 -27.16
N ASN A 508 16.88 -13.62 -27.54
CA ASN A 508 17.98 -12.69 -27.76
C ASN A 508 17.80 -11.43 -26.91
N PHE A 509 18.77 -11.16 -26.04
CA PHE A 509 18.81 -9.94 -25.24
C PHE A 509 19.60 -8.85 -25.97
N ILE A 510 19.04 -7.65 -25.98
CA ILE A 510 19.57 -6.46 -26.66
C ILE A 510 19.99 -5.45 -25.60
N GLY A 511 21.11 -4.78 -25.82
CA GLY A 511 21.70 -3.83 -24.86
C GLY A 511 22.42 -4.51 -23.70
N ASN A 512 22.80 -3.72 -22.71
CA ASN A 512 23.53 -4.19 -21.52
C ASN A 512 22.67 -4.26 -20.25
N ASP A 513 21.50 -3.61 -20.26
CA ASP A 513 20.62 -3.47 -19.08
C ASP A 513 19.40 -4.39 -19.11
N SER A 514 19.32 -5.27 -20.12
CA SER A 514 18.21 -6.21 -20.22
C SER A 514 18.21 -7.20 -19.04
N SER A 515 17.02 -7.50 -18.53
CA SER A 515 16.86 -8.37 -17.38
C SER A 515 15.69 -9.33 -17.52
N ILE A 516 15.81 -10.49 -16.90
CA ILE A 516 14.72 -11.46 -16.80
C ILE A 516 14.58 -12.00 -15.37
N THR A 517 13.34 -12.08 -14.92
CA THR A 517 12.93 -12.64 -13.63
C THR A 517 11.94 -13.76 -13.90
N ILE A 518 12.17 -14.96 -13.35
CA ILE A 518 11.30 -16.12 -13.57
C ILE A 518 10.94 -16.77 -12.22
N TYR A 519 9.69 -16.68 -11.82
CA TYR A 519 9.20 -17.25 -10.56
C TYR A 519 8.74 -18.70 -10.68
N GLY A 520 8.22 -19.11 -11.84
CA GLY A 520 7.86 -20.51 -12.11
C GLY A 520 9.05 -21.37 -12.54
N LYS A 521 8.73 -22.51 -13.15
CA LYS A 521 9.69 -23.49 -13.65
C LYS A 521 10.19 -23.10 -15.04
N VAL A 522 11.44 -23.46 -15.34
CA VAL A 522 12.02 -23.29 -16.68
C VAL A 522 12.26 -24.68 -17.28
N THR A 523 11.65 -24.94 -18.44
CA THR A 523 11.88 -26.16 -19.22
C THR A 523 12.64 -25.80 -20.50
N LYS A 524 13.82 -26.39 -20.71
CA LYS A 524 14.67 -26.18 -21.89
C LYS A 524 14.82 -27.50 -22.67
N ASN A 525 14.31 -27.54 -23.89
CA ASN A 525 14.49 -28.68 -24.80
C ASN A 525 15.77 -28.54 -25.64
N SER A 526 15.99 -29.45 -26.59
CA SER A 526 17.21 -29.48 -27.42
C SER A 526 17.38 -28.23 -28.30
N ASN A 527 18.63 -27.83 -28.57
CA ASN A 527 18.96 -26.76 -29.52
C ASN A 527 18.38 -25.37 -29.20
N VAL A 528 18.04 -25.10 -27.93
CA VAL A 528 17.63 -23.76 -27.46
C VAL A 528 18.83 -22.81 -27.54
N THR A 529 18.62 -21.61 -28.07
CA THR A 529 19.65 -20.57 -28.20
C THR A 529 19.28 -19.37 -27.35
N ILE A 530 20.17 -18.97 -26.43
CA ILE A 530 20.01 -17.77 -25.60
C ILE A 530 21.27 -16.91 -25.79
N THR A 531 21.10 -15.69 -26.29
CA THR A 531 22.21 -14.79 -26.67
C THR A 531 22.05 -13.39 -26.09
N GLY A 532 23.16 -12.65 -26.03
CA GLY A 532 23.19 -11.27 -25.52
C GLY A 532 23.57 -11.15 -24.04
N ASN A 533 23.77 -9.92 -23.59
CA ASN A 533 24.06 -9.61 -22.19
C ASN A 533 22.74 -9.43 -21.42
N TYR A 534 22.60 -10.07 -20.26
CA TYR A 534 21.41 -9.93 -19.43
C TYR A 534 21.64 -10.26 -17.96
N LYS A 535 20.78 -9.71 -17.10
CA LYS A 535 20.66 -10.08 -15.69
C LYS A 535 19.54 -11.10 -15.49
N ASP A 536 19.89 -12.30 -15.08
CA ASP A 536 18.93 -13.32 -14.61
C ASP A 536 18.77 -13.20 -13.09
N THR A 537 17.66 -12.63 -12.63
CA THR A 537 17.53 -12.25 -11.20
C THR A 537 17.25 -13.44 -10.29
N GLU A 538 16.74 -14.56 -10.84
CA GLU A 538 16.40 -15.77 -10.08
C GLU A 538 17.30 -16.95 -10.47
N ASN A 539 18.29 -16.74 -11.35
CA ASN A 539 19.25 -17.75 -11.80
C ASN A 539 18.60 -19.03 -12.37
N LYS A 540 17.50 -18.89 -13.12
CA LYS A 540 16.76 -20.03 -13.70
C LYS A 540 16.95 -20.20 -15.21
N LEU A 541 17.39 -19.15 -15.89
CA LEU A 541 17.59 -19.15 -17.33
C LEU A 541 19.03 -19.49 -17.72
N LYS A 542 19.99 -19.38 -16.80
CA LYS A 542 21.37 -19.83 -17.06
C LYS A 542 21.48 -21.35 -17.17
#